data_AF-A0A2G1QJQ5-F1
#
_entry.id   AF-A0A2G1QJQ5-F1
#
_cell.length_a   1.000
_cell.length_b   1.000
_cell.length_c   1.000
_cell.angle_alpha   90.00
_cell.angle_beta   90.00
_cell.angle_gamma   90.00
#
_symmetry.space_group_name_H-M   'P 1'
#
loop_
_entity.id
_entity.type
_entity.pdbx_description
1 polymer ?
#
loop_
_entity_poly.entity_id
_entity_poly.type
_entity_poly.pdbx_seq_one_letter_code
_entity_poly.pdbx_strand_id
1 'polypeptide(L)'
;MKRYFSYSFSIGTIFLAAITFFLISFLASPEQARAEWVKCADENGYCYLEQGTDVRYGARGTFAMDYFGAGRMHCSNNTFGDPLYGVRKACFKWVNERSNRWVHCAKENDVCRFRGGSRQVRYGARGEYAYVTARSPVACNNQTFGDPLYGVVKDCWVLEH
;
A
#
# COMPACT_ATOMS: atom_id res chain seq x y z
N MET A 1 -22.85 31.91 -5.43
CA MET A 1 -22.98 33.23 -6.08
C MET A 1 -21.58 33.81 -6.23
N LYS A 2 -21.10 33.97 -7.47
CA LYS A 2 -19.70 34.26 -7.81
C LYS A 2 -19.35 35.71 -7.46
N ARG A 3 -18.23 35.96 -6.77
CA ARG A 3 -17.65 37.28 -6.61
C ARG A 3 -16.37 37.36 -7.46
N TYR A 4 -16.41 38.20 -8.49
CA TYR A 4 -15.25 38.60 -9.28
C TYR A 4 -14.72 39.91 -8.69
N PHE A 5 -13.41 39.98 -8.41
CA PHE A 5 -12.73 41.21 -7.99
C PHE A 5 -11.88 41.71 -9.17
N SER A 6 -12.14 42.93 -9.59
CA SER A 6 -11.36 43.67 -10.58
C SER A 6 -10.23 44.41 -9.86
N TYR A 7 -8.98 44.30 -10.31
CA TYR A 7 -7.88 45.13 -9.85
C TYR A 7 -7.28 45.91 -11.02
N SER A 8 -7.37 47.24 -10.96
CA SER A 8 -6.68 48.16 -11.87
C SER A 8 -5.20 48.20 -11.51
N PHE A 9 -4.33 47.92 -12.50
CA PHE A 9 -2.88 48.01 -12.36
C PHE A 9 -2.44 49.46 -12.64
N SER A 10 -1.93 50.16 -11.62
CA SER A 10 -1.22 51.43 -11.82
C SER A 10 0.29 51.14 -11.81
N ILE A 11 0.94 51.47 -12.92
CA ILE A 11 2.36 51.21 -13.18
C ILE A 11 3.17 52.24 -12.39
N GLY A 12 3.87 51.79 -11.35
CA GLY A 12 4.70 52.68 -10.54
C GLY A 12 5.60 51.92 -9.57
N THR A 13 6.85 51.73 -9.98
CA THR A 13 8.04 51.67 -9.11
C THR A 13 8.06 50.63 -7.98
N ILE A 14 8.41 49.36 -8.26
CA ILE A 14 9.16 48.51 -7.32
C ILE A 14 10.13 47.61 -8.10
N PHE A 15 11.29 48.15 -8.47
CA PHE A 15 12.50 47.34 -8.63
C PHE A 15 13.00 47.03 -7.21
N LEU A 16 13.34 45.75 -6.92
CA LEU A 16 13.91 45.18 -5.67
C LEU A 16 13.03 44.25 -4.80
N ALA A 17 12.06 43.52 -5.37
CA ALA A 17 11.43 42.39 -4.63
C ALA A 17 11.17 41.13 -5.48
N ALA A 18 11.74 41.04 -6.69
CA ALA A 18 11.52 39.90 -7.58
C ALA A 18 12.55 38.75 -7.43
N ILE A 19 13.49 38.84 -6.48
CA ILE A 19 14.55 37.81 -6.27
C ILE A 19 14.31 36.93 -5.04
N THR A 20 13.34 37.24 -4.17
CA THR A 20 13.00 36.38 -3.00
C THR A 20 11.75 35.53 -3.18
N PHE A 21 10.97 35.75 -4.25
CA PHE A 21 9.80 34.93 -4.59
C PHE A 21 10.11 33.73 -5.50
N PHE A 22 11.38 33.35 -5.62
CA PHE A 22 11.85 32.11 -6.24
C PHE A 22 12.76 31.30 -5.31
N LEU A 23 12.55 31.42 -3.99
CA LEU A 23 13.23 30.62 -2.96
C LEU A 23 12.26 29.99 -1.94
N ILE A 24 11.04 29.75 -2.37
CA ILE A 24 10.24 28.68 -1.78
C ILE A 24 9.74 27.83 -2.95
N SER A 25 10.70 27.17 -3.62
CA SER A 25 10.44 25.84 -4.16
C SER A 25 10.04 24.99 -2.97
N PHE A 26 8.75 25.08 -2.65
CA PHE A 26 8.06 24.26 -1.69
C PHE A 26 8.56 22.84 -1.92
N LEU A 27 9.19 22.25 -0.91
CA LEU A 27 9.38 20.81 -0.85
C LEU A 27 7.99 20.20 -0.73
N ALA A 28 7.23 20.20 -1.81
CA ALA A 28 6.11 19.31 -1.99
C ALA A 28 6.71 17.92 -2.20
N SER A 29 7.23 17.35 -1.10
CA SER A 29 7.51 15.92 -1.03
C SER A 29 6.19 15.22 -1.32
N PRO A 30 6.05 14.44 -2.41
CA PRO A 30 4.87 13.64 -2.59
C PRO A 30 5.03 12.40 -1.70
N GLU A 31 4.98 12.58 -0.38
CA GLU A 31 4.74 11.48 0.56
C GLU A 31 3.23 11.34 0.80
N GLN A 32 2.41 11.72 -0.18
CA GLN A 32 0.99 11.47 -0.13
C GLN A 32 0.78 10.04 -0.58
N ALA A 33 0.95 9.09 0.35
CA ALA A 33 0.60 7.70 0.11
C ALA A 33 -0.81 7.65 -0.48
N ARG A 34 -0.88 7.21 -1.72
CA ARG A 34 -2.11 7.31 -2.48
C ARG A 34 -2.93 6.07 -2.16
N ALA A 35 -4.11 6.29 -1.61
CA ALA A 35 -5.12 5.26 -1.52
C ALA A 35 -5.99 5.37 -2.77
N GLU A 36 -5.89 4.42 -3.67
CA GLU A 36 -6.61 4.45 -4.94
C GLU A 36 -7.07 3.08 -5.44
N TRP A 37 -8.07 3.09 -6.31
CA TRP A 37 -8.54 1.91 -7.01
C TRP A 37 -7.73 1.69 -8.28
N VAL A 38 -6.91 0.65 -8.28
CA VAL A 38 -6.05 0.28 -9.42
C VAL A 38 -6.66 -0.89 -10.15
N LYS A 39 -6.84 -0.77 -11.48
CA LYS A 39 -7.33 -1.87 -12.32
C LYS A 39 -6.36 -3.06 -12.21
N CYS A 40 -6.87 -4.23 -11.87
CA CYS A 40 -6.07 -5.45 -11.75
C CYS A 40 -6.39 -6.52 -12.80
N ALA A 41 -7.62 -6.53 -13.33
CA ALA A 41 -8.00 -7.44 -14.42
C ALA A 41 -9.19 -6.89 -15.21
N ASP A 42 -9.24 -7.25 -16.49
CA ASP A 42 -10.48 -7.20 -17.26
C ASP A 42 -11.41 -8.35 -16.83
N GLU A 43 -12.71 -8.20 -17.12
CA GLU A 43 -13.69 -9.27 -16.93
C GLU A 43 -13.24 -10.60 -17.56
N ASN A 44 -13.43 -11.68 -16.80
CA ASN A 44 -12.94 -13.05 -16.98
C ASN A 44 -11.43 -13.26 -16.80
N GLY A 45 -10.67 -12.21 -16.45
CA GLY A 45 -9.27 -12.30 -16.06
C GLY A 45 -9.06 -12.67 -14.59
N TYR A 46 -7.81 -12.65 -14.13
CA TYR A 46 -7.44 -12.93 -12.74
C TYR A 46 -6.72 -11.74 -12.11
N CYS A 47 -7.10 -11.39 -10.88
CA CYS A 47 -6.36 -10.44 -10.06
C CYS A 47 -5.48 -11.17 -9.05
N TYR A 48 -4.25 -10.68 -8.87
CA TYR A 48 -3.31 -11.17 -7.86
C TYR A 48 -3.17 -10.14 -6.74
N LEU A 49 -3.39 -10.61 -5.51
CA LEU A 49 -3.38 -9.81 -4.29
C LEU A 49 -2.23 -10.30 -3.41
N GLU A 50 -1.36 -9.38 -2.99
CA GLU A 50 -0.23 -9.69 -2.10
C GLU A 50 -0.69 -9.91 -0.65
N GLN A 51 -1.85 -9.34 -0.31
CA GLN A 51 -2.44 -9.38 1.01
C GLN A 51 -3.96 -9.29 0.91
N GLY A 52 -4.62 -9.35 2.07
CA GLY A 52 -6.04 -9.10 2.14
C GLY A 52 -6.39 -7.69 1.64
N THR A 53 -7.21 -7.58 0.61
CA THR A 53 -7.46 -6.34 -0.15
C THR A 53 -8.92 -6.22 -0.55
N ASP A 54 -9.49 -5.02 -0.41
CA ASP A 54 -10.79 -4.70 -1.01
C ASP A 54 -10.70 -4.72 -2.54
N VAL A 55 -11.63 -5.42 -3.18
CA VAL A 55 -11.72 -5.44 -4.64
C VAL A 55 -13.14 -5.06 -5.06
N ARG A 56 -13.22 -4.22 -6.09
CA ARG A 56 -14.47 -3.88 -6.73
C ARG A 56 -14.51 -4.36 -8.17
N TYR A 57 -15.67 -4.83 -8.60
CA TYR A 57 -15.95 -5.29 -9.96
C TYR A 57 -17.08 -4.48 -10.55
N GLY A 58 -16.90 -3.91 -11.74
CA GLY A 58 -17.91 -3.03 -12.33
C GLY A 58 -17.40 -2.13 -13.45
N ALA A 59 -18.24 -1.18 -13.85
CA ALA A 59 -17.94 -0.21 -14.89
C ALA A 59 -18.80 1.06 -14.71
N ARG A 60 -18.36 2.19 -15.29
CA ARG A 60 -19.14 3.44 -15.37
C ARG A 60 -19.66 3.96 -14.02
N GLY A 61 -18.93 3.71 -12.93
CA GLY A 61 -19.33 4.15 -11.59
C GLY A 61 -20.19 3.15 -10.81
N THR A 62 -20.68 2.08 -11.44
CA THR A 62 -21.48 1.03 -10.80
C THR A 62 -20.60 -0.19 -10.51
N PHE A 63 -20.46 -0.55 -9.24
CA PHE A 63 -19.56 -1.61 -8.79
C PHE A 63 -20.18 -2.48 -7.67
N ALA A 64 -19.90 -3.78 -7.73
CA ALA A 64 -19.98 -4.69 -6.58
C ALA A 64 -18.62 -4.72 -5.87
N MET A 65 -18.60 -4.89 -4.56
CA MET A 65 -17.38 -4.89 -3.73
C MET A 65 -17.34 -6.11 -2.84
N ASP A 66 -16.14 -6.66 -2.63
CA ASP A 66 -15.87 -7.71 -1.67
C ASP A 66 -14.40 -7.68 -1.20
N TYR A 67 -14.10 -8.34 -0.08
CA TYR A 67 -12.76 -8.43 0.49
C TYR A 67 -12.17 -9.81 0.28
N PHE A 68 -10.99 -9.88 -0.31
CA PHE A 68 -10.30 -11.13 -0.59
C PHE A 68 -8.99 -11.20 0.18
N GLY A 69 -8.63 -12.39 0.66
CA GLY A 69 -7.29 -12.67 1.18
C GLY A 69 -6.21 -12.58 0.10
N ALA A 70 -4.95 -12.78 0.51
CA ALA A 70 -3.83 -12.89 -0.43
C ALA A 70 -4.04 -14.06 -1.42
N GLY A 71 -3.57 -13.91 -2.65
CA GLY A 71 -3.62 -14.94 -3.68
C GLY A 71 -4.27 -14.48 -4.97
N ARG A 72 -4.75 -15.46 -5.76
CA ARG A 72 -5.37 -15.26 -7.06
C ARG A 72 -6.89 -15.34 -6.95
N MET A 73 -7.61 -14.33 -7.46
CA MET A 73 -9.07 -14.37 -7.56
C MET A 73 -9.55 -14.15 -9.00
N HIS A 74 -10.72 -14.70 -9.34
CA HIS A 74 -11.31 -14.60 -10.69
C HIS A 74 -12.20 -13.36 -10.80
N CYS A 75 -11.93 -12.51 -11.78
CA CYS A 75 -12.68 -11.29 -12.02
C CYS A 75 -13.91 -11.55 -12.89
N SER A 76 -15.03 -11.99 -12.30
CA SER A 76 -16.22 -12.36 -13.08
C SER A 76 -17.54 -12.18 -12.33
N ASN A 77 -18.63 -12.26 -13.10
CA ASN A 77 -19.99 -12.31 -12.57
C ASN A 77 -20.22 -13.46 -11.57
N ASN A 78 -19.49 -14.58 -11.68
CA ASN A 78 -19.62 -15.69 -10.74
C ASN A 78 -19.04 -15.36 -9.36
N THR A 79 -18.03 -14.48 -9.31
CA THR A 79 -17.38 -14.08 -8.06
C THR A 79 -18.16 -12.96 -7.36
N PHE A 80 -18.67 -11.98 -8.11
CA PHE A 80 -19.23 -10.74 -7.54
C PHE A 80 -20.74 -10.55 -7.79
N GLY A 81 -21.37 -11.40 -8.59
CA GLY A 81 -22.63 -11.08 -9.27
C GLY A 81 -22.42 -10.12 -10.46
N ASP A 82 -23.51 -9.77 -11.15
CA ASP A 82 -23.47 -8.79 -12.24
C ASP A 82 -24.01 -7.42 -11.79
N PRO A 83 -23.14 -6.46 -11.42
CA PRO A 83 -23.57 -5.14 -10.98
C PRO A 83 -24.07 -4.25 -12.12
N LEU A 84 -23.81 -4.61 -13.38
CA LEU A 84 -24.23 -3.82 -14.54
C LEU A 84 -24.42 -4.73 -15.76
N TYR A 85 -25.62 -5.29 -15.88
CA TYR A 85 -25.98 -6.25 -16.92
C TYR A 85 -25.76 -5.70 -18.34
N GLY A 86 -25.24 -6.56 -19.22
CA GLY A 86 -24.98 -6.23 -20.62
C GLY A 86 -23.79 -5.27 -20.84
N VAL A 87 -23.09 -4.87 -19.79
CA VAL A 87 -21.90 -4.02 -19.85
C VAL A 87 -20.66 -4.80 -19.46
N ARG A 88 -19.59 -4.67 -20.24
CA ARG A 88 -18.28 -5.23 -19.91
C ARG A 88 -17.69 -4.53 -18.69
N LYS A 89 -17.24 -5.31 -17.72
CA LYS A 89 -16.72 -4.83 -16.43
C LYS A 89 -15.23 -5.08 -16.31
N ALA A 90 -14.65 -4.59 -15.22
CA ALA A 90 -13.28 -4.88 -14.83
C ALA A 90 -13.18 -4.90 -13.31
N CYS A 91 -12.13 -5.53 -12.79
CA CYS A 91 -11.80 -5.53 -11.38
C CYS A 91 -10.74 -4.49 -11.07
N PHE A 92 -10.91 -3.84 -9.92
CA PHE A 92 -10.01 -2.85 -9.38
C PHE A 92 -9.74 -3.19 -7.92
N LYS A 93 -8.47 -3.30 -7.54
CA LYS A 93 -8.08 -3.53 -6.15
C LYS A 93 -7.77 -2.19 -5.48
N TRP A 94 -8.08 -2.09 -4.19
CA TRP A 94 -7.68 -0.96 -3.39
C TRP A 94 -6.19 -1.06 -3.08
N VAL A 95 -5.42 -0.11 -3.58
CA VAL A 95 -4.00 0.01 -3.26
C VAL A 95 -3.87 1.15 -2.28
N ASN A 96 -3.27 0.87 -1.13
CA ASN A 96 -2.84 1.87 -0.17
C ASN A 96 -1.34 1.67 0.04
N GLU A 97 -0.54 2.61 -0.44
CA GLU A 97 0.93 2.57 -0.31
C GLU A 97 1.42 2.67 1.15
N ARG A 98 0.53 2.89 2.12
CA ARG A 98 0.83 2.76 3.56
C ARG A 98 0.29 1.46 4.16
N SER A 99 -0.20 0.53 3.36
CA SER A 99 -0.74 -0.71 3.89
C SER A 99 0.39 -1.61 4.38
N ASN A 100 0.26 -2.08 5.62
CA ASN A 100 1.24 -2.94 6.24
C ASN A 100 1.22 -4.34 5.60
N ARG A 101 2.38 -4.83 5.15
CA ARG A 101 2.55 -6.17 4.57
C ARG A 101 3.75 -6.90 5.16
N TRP A 102 3.65 -8.21 5.31
CA TRP A 102 4.75 -9.04 5.78
C TRP A 102 5.63 -9.49 4.62
N VAL A 103 6.88 -9.05 4.61
CA VAL A 103 7.87 -9.37 3.57
C VAL A 103 8.93 -10.30 4.15
N HIS A 104 9.15 -11.44 3.50
CA HIS A 104 10.18 -12.39 3.92
C HIS A 104 11.55 -11.71 3.84
N CYS A 105 12.32 -11.76 4.93
CA CYS A 105 13.62 -11.09 5.01
C CYS A 105 14.80 -12.02 5.34
N ALA A 106 14.57 -13.18 5.97
CA ALA A 106 15.64 -14.10 6.36
C ALA A 106 15.07 -15.48 6.68
N LYS A 107 15.87 -16.53 6.41
CA LYS A 107 15.62 -17.88 6.93
C LYS A 107 16.05 -17.97 8.39
N GLU A 108 15.63 -19.00 9.10
CA GLU A 108 16.15 -19.31 10.44
C GLU A 108 17.68 -19.40 10.44
N ASN A 109 18.30 -18.77 11.44
CA ASN A 109 19.73 -18.53 11.64
C ASN A 109 20.41 -17.49 10.73
N ASP A 110 19.67 -16.85 9.81
CA ASP A 110 20.16 -15.69 9.07
C ASP A 110 19.87 -14.36 9.80
N VAL A 111 20.17 -13.23 9.17
CA VAL A 111 19.90 -11.88 9.69
C VAL A 111 18.89 -11.17 8.82
N CYS A 112 17.72 -10.86 9.40
CA CYS A 112 16.70 -10.02 8.79
C CYS A 112 17.18 -8.56 8.75
N ARG A 113 17.55 -8.08 7.57
CA ARG A 113 17.99 -6.70 7.35
C ARG A 113 16.84 -5.88 6.78
N PHE A 114 16.55 -4.75 7.41
CA PHE A 114 15.58 -3.78 6.93
C PHE A 114 16.12 -2.36 7.13
N ARG A 115 15.53 -1.41 6.41
CA ARG A 115 15.86 0.02 6.48
C ARG A 115 14.63 0.82 6.90
N GLY A 116 14.85 2.09 7.23
CA GLY A 116 13.84 2.98 7.79
C GLY A 116 13.86 2.96 9.31
N GLY A 117 12.83 3.56 9.92
CA GLY A 117 12.70 3.66 11.37
C GLY A 117 12.39 2.33 12.06
N SER A 118 11.65 2.41 13.16
CA SER A 118 11.22 1.23 13.91
C SER A 118 10.32 0.32 13.05
N ARG A 119 10.71 -0.94 12.87
CA ARG A 119 9.92 -1.96 12.16
C ARG A 119 9.54 -3.08 13.11
N GLN A 120 8.41 -3.74 12.82
CA GLN A 120 8.05 -5.00 13.45
C GLN A 120 8.64 -6.15 12.62
N VAL A 121 9.26 -7.12 13.26
CA VAL A 121 9.73 -8.36 12.65
C VAL A 121 9.03 -9.50 13.35
N ARG A 122 8.60 -10.50 12.59
CA ARG A 122 8.04 -11.75 13.11
C ARG A 122 8.91 -12.93 12.71
N TYR A 123 8.95 -13.93 13.58
CA TYR A 123 9.68 -15.18 13.41
C TYR A 123 8.72 -16.34 13.67
N GLY A 124 8.64 -17.32 12.78
CA GLY A 124 7.67 -18.41 12.95
C GLY A 124 7.32 -19.18 11.69
N ALA A 125 6.29 -20.00 11.75
CA ALA A 125 5.77 -20.78 10.63
C ALA A 125 4.32 -21.21 10.87
N ARG A 126 3.59 -21.54 9.79
CA ARG A 126 2.23 -22.13 9.86
C ARG A 126 1.21 -21.35 10.70
N GLY A 127 1.37 -20.03 10.80
CA GLY A 127 0.46 -19.19 11.59
C GLY A 127 0.95 -18.88 13.00
N GLU A 128 1.94 -19.62 13.50
CA GLU A 128 2.54 -19.44 14.82
C GLU A 128 3.78 -18.55 14.73
N TYR A 129 3.71 -17.34 15.29
CA TYR A 129 4.77 -16.34 15.18
C TYR A 129 5.06 -15.64 16.52
N ALA A 130 6.34 -15.44 16.81
CA ALA A 130 6.83 -14.49 17.81
C ALA A 130 7.21 -13.17 17.12
N TYR A 131 7.12 -12.06 17.86
CA TYR A 131 7.28 -10.71 17.30
C TYR A 131 8.28 -9.89 18.11
N VAL A 132 9.07 -9.07 17.41
CA VAL A 132 9.90 -8.02 18.02
C VAL A 132 9.75 -6.73 17.24
N THR A 133 9.99 -5.60 17.91
CA THR A 133 10.11 -4.29 17.27
C THR A 133 11.56 -3.84 17.36
N ALA A 134 12.18 -3.53 16.23
CA ALA A 134 13.60 -3.20 16.16
C ALA A 134 13.87 -2.03 15.20
N ARG A 135 14.98 -1.33 15.43
CA ARG A 135 15.50 -0.24 14.57
C ARG A 135 16.75 -0.62 13.79
N SER A 136 17.26 -1.82 14.03
CA SER A 136 18.48 -2.39 13.45
C SER A 136 18.18 -3.79 12.93
N PRO A 137 19.07 -4.38 12.09
CA PRO A 137 18.94 -5.77 11.68
C PRO A 137 18.72 -6.71 12.86
N VAL A 138 17.90 -7.74 12.66
CA VAL A 138 17.48 -8.70 13.69
C VAL A 138 17.98 -10.09 13.32
N ALA A 139 18.62 -10.79 14.26
CA ALA A 139 18.99 -12.18 14.07
C ALA A 139 17.74 -13.06 14.06
N CYS A 140 17.56 -13.86 13.02
CA CYS A 140 16.36 -14.66 12.80
C CYS A 140 16.47 -16.02 13.51
N ASN A 141 16.40 -16.05 14.83
CA ASN A 141 16.64 -17.28 15.58
C ASN A 141 15.90 -17.35 16.93
N ASN A 142 15.91 -18.54 17.52
CA ASN A 142 15.29 -18.80 18.83
C ASN A 142 15.86 -17.96 19.97
N GLN A 143 17.13 -17.54 19.89
CA GLN A 143 17.74 -16.68 20.92
C GLN A 143 17.10 -15.29 20.96
N THR A 144 16.66 -14.78 19.81
CA THR A 144 16.09 -13.43 19.69
C THR A 144 14.58 -13.41 19.96
N PHE A 145 13.87 -14.45 19.53
CA PHE A 145 12.40 -14.48 19.54
C PHE A 145 11.78 -15.50 20.51
N GLY A 146 12.58 -16.41 21.09
CA GLY A 146 12.07 -17.68 21.60
C GLY A 146 11.74 -18.65 20.45
N ASP A 147 11.24 -19.84 20.80
CA ASP A 147 10.77 -20.83 19.80
C ASP A 147 9.23 -20.86 19.77
N PRO A 148 8.57 -20.19 18.81
CA PRO A 148 7.12 -20.20 18.70
C PRO A 148 6.56 -21.51 18.17
N LEU A 149 7.37 -22.38 17.57
CA LEU A 149 6.92 -23.66 17.02
C LEU A 149 8.07 -24.68 17.00
N TYR A 150 8.15 -25.47 18.07
CA TYR A 150 9.21 -26.44 18.27
C TYR A 150 9.27 -27.51 17.18
N GLY A 151 10.48 -27.86 16.74
CA GLY A 151 10.73 -28.90 15.74
C GLY A 151 10.36 -28.51 14.30
N VAL A 152 9.92 -27.27 14.07
CA VAL A 152 9.57 -26.74 12.75
C VAL A 152 10.56 -25.63 12.37
N VAL A 153 11.10 -25.70 11.15
CA VAL A 153 11.94 -24.61 10.61
C VAL A 153 11.08 -23.36 10.42
N LYS A 154 11.61 -22.23 10.88
CA LYS A 154 10.93 -20.93 10.84
C LYS A 154 11.64 -20.00 9.85
N ASP A 155 10.97 -18.92 9.49
CA ASP A 155 11.62 -17.81 8.78
C ASP A 155 11.30 -16.50 9.51
N CYS A 156 11.90 -15.40 9.04
CA CYS A 156 11.56 -14.07 9.48
C CYS A 156 10.91 -13.26 8.37
N TRP A 157 9.94 -12.44 8.78
CA TRP A 157 9.31 -11.44 7.94
C TRP A 157 9.33 -10.10 8.64
N VAL A 158 9.60 -9.04 7.89
CA VAL A 158 9.49 -7.67 8.37
C VAL A 158 8.17 -7.06 7.89
N LEU A 159 7.55 -6.26 8.75
CA LEU A 159 6.36 -5.49 8.39
C LEU A 159 6.79 -4.23 7.65
N GLU A 160 6.52 -4.21 6.36
CA GLU A 160 6.73 -3.06 5.49
C GLU A 160 5.45 -2.26 5.32
N HIS A 161 5.63 -0.95 5.10
CA HIS A 161 4.68 -0.03 4.48
C HIS A 161 5.39 0.53 3.25
#